data_AF-A0AA95NC69-F1
#
_entry.id   AF-A0AA95NC69-F1
#
_cell.length_a   1.000
_cell.length_b   1.000
_cell.length_c   1.000
_cell.angle_alpha   90.00
_cell.angle_beta   90.00
_cell.angle_gamma   90.00
#
_symmetry.space_group_name_H-M   'P 1'
#
loop_
_entity.id
_entity.type
_entity.pdbx_description
1 polymer ?
#
loop_
_entity_poly.entity_id
_entity_poly.type
_entity_poly.pdbx_seq_one_letter_code
_entity_poly.pdbx_strand_id
1 'polypeptide(L)' 'MKNVTVTMEDSVAEWARLEAARRNTSVSRLVGELLAEKMRHDDAYERAMQDWLHRERSWTSAGKAYPKRGAK' A
#
# COMPACT_ATOMS: atom_id res chain seq x y z
N MET A 1 2.53 10.86 21.65
CA MET A 1 1.36 10.07 21.20
C MET A 1 0.14 10.97 21.22
N LYS A 2 -0.70 10.96 20.18
CA LYS A 2 -1.99 11.67 20.19
C LYS A 2 -3.11 10.66 20.49
N ASN A 3 -4.10 11.04 21.27
CA ASN A 3 -5.27 10.20 21.53
C ASN A 3 -6.27 10.32 20.37
N VAL A 4 -6.83 9.20 19.95
CA VAL A 4 -7.82 9.13 18.87
C VAL A 4 -9.00 8.28 19.36
N THR A 5 -10.21 8.81 19.23
CA THR A 5 -11.44 8.06 19.45
C THR A 5 -11.94 7.54 18.11
N VAL A 6 -12.23 6.25 18.03
CA VAL A 6 -12.67 5.57 16.81
C VAL A 6 -13.98 4.84 17.10
N THR A 7 -14.96 4.99 16.22
CA THR A 7 -16.22 4.24 16.26
C THR A 7 -16.13 3.08 15.26
N MET A 8 -16.56 1.90 15.69
CA MET A 8 -16.59 0.69 14.87
C MET A 8 -17.75 -0.19 15.32
N GLU A 9 -18.11 -1.19 14.52
CA GLU A 9 -19.10 -2.19 14.90
C GLU A 9 -18.59 -3.05 16.07
N ASP A 10 -19.49 -3.52 16.92
CA ASP A 10 -19.15 -4.31 18.12
C ASP A 10 -18.36 -5.58 17.76
N SER A 11 -18.74 -6.24 16.67
CA SER A 11 -18.06 -7.43 16.13
C SER A 11 -16.60 -7.14 15.76
N VAL A 12 -16.32 -5.97 15.19
CA VAL A 12 -14.98 -5.53 14.80
C VAL A 12 -14.16 -5.20 16.04
N ALA A 13 -14.76 -4.54 17.04
CA ALA A 13 -14.09 -4.24 18.29
C ALA A 13 -13.70 -5.52 19.06
N GLU A 14 -14.57 -6.52 19.08
CA GLU A 14 -14.28 -7.82 19.71
C GLU A 14 -13.15 -8.55 18.98
N TRP A 15 -13.23 -8.63 17.65
CA TRP A 15 -12.18 -9.23 16.85
C TRP A 15 -10.83 -8.53 17.08
N ALA A 16 -10.80 -7.19 17.10
CA ALA A 16 -9.58 -6.42 17.32
C ALA A 16 -8.94 -6.70 18.68
N ARG A 17 -9.75 -6.89 19.74
CA ARG A 17 -9.25 -7.28 21.07
C ARG A 17 -8.63 -8.67 21.07
N LEU A 18 -9.31 -9.64 20.45
CA LEU A 18 -8.81 -11.01 20.34
C LEU A 18 -7.50 -11.06 19.54
N GLU A 19 -7.43 -10.32 18.44
CA GLU A 19 -6.25 -10.26 17.59
C GLU A 19 -5.09 -9.55 18.28
N ALA A 20 -5.35 -8.47 19.00
CA ALA A 20 -4.34 -7.80 19.82
C ALA A 20 -3.79 -8.74 20.91
N ALA A 21 -4.66 -9.47 21.60
CA ALA A 21 -4.26 -10.46 22.60
C ALA A 21 -3.41 -11.58 21.97
N ARG A 22 -3.82 -12.12 20.82
CA ARG A 22 -3.08 -13.16 20.07
C ARG A 22 -1.65 -12.70 19.73
N ARG A 23 -1.48 -11.42 19.42
CA ARG A 23 -0.17 -10.80 19.08
C ARG A 23 0.58 -10.25 20.29
N ASN A 24 0.09 -10.46 21.52
CA ASN A 24 0.65 -9.89 22.75
C ASN A 24 0.84 -8.35 22.66
N THR A 25 -0.14 -7.66 22.07
CA THR A 25 -0.13 -6.22 21.86
C THR A 25 -1.44 -5.57 22.31
N SER A 26 -1.50 -4.23 22.29
CA SER A 26 -2.74 -3.49 22.57
C SER A 26 -3.52 -3.22 21.28
N VAL A 27 -4.84 -3.05 21.40
CA VAL A 27 -5.70 -2.65 20.27
C VAL A 27 -5.23 -1.32 19.66
N SER A 28 -4.84 -0.35 20.49
CA SER A 28 -4.31 0.94 20.02
C SER A 28 -3.03 0.78 19.20
N ARG A 29 -2.13 -0.13 19.60
CA ARG A 29 -0.91 -0.41 18.85
C ARG A 29 -1.21 -1.14 17.55
N LEU A 30 -2.09 -2.15 17.58
CA LEU A 30 -2.53 -2.89 16.40
C LEU A 30 -3.13 -1.95 15.34
N VAL A 31 -4.06 -1.07 15.74
CA VAL A 31 -4.68 -0.09 14.84
C VAL A 31 -3.64 0.89 14.29
N GLY A 32 -2.71 1.36 15.13
CA GLY A 32 -1.64 2.25 14.68
C GLY A 32 -0.71 1.60 13.63
N GLU A 33 -0.37 0.32 13.81
CA GLU A 33 0.45 -0.44 12.87
C GLU A 33 -0.26 -0.65 11.54
N LEU A 34 -1.55 -1.03 11.57
CA LEU A 34 -2.39 -1.16 10.37
C LEU A 34 -2.50 0.15 9.59
N LEU A 35 -2.71 1.28 10.29
CA LEU A 35 -2.76 2.59 9.65
C LEU A 35 -1.41 2.98 9.03
N ALA A 36 -0.31 2.72 9.74
CA ALA A 36 1.03 3.00 9.21
C ALA A 36 1.35 2.16 7.98
N GLU A 37 0.91 0.89 7.94
CA GLU A 37 1.03 0.02 6.77
C GLU A 37 0.22 0.56 5.59
N LYS A 38 -1.03 0.94 5.83
CA LYS A 38 -1.89 1.55 4.80
C LYS A 38 -1.28 2.82 4.21
N MET A 39 -0.76 3.71 5.05
CA MET A 39 -0.09 4.94 4.61
C MET A 39 1.11 4.65 3.70
N ARG A 40 1.96 3.66 4.05
CA ARG A 40 3.12 3.29 3.22
C ARG A 40 2.69 2.72 1.87
N HIS A 41 1.64 1.92 1.84
CA HIS A 41 1.13 1.36 0.58
C HIS A 41 0.53 2.43 -0.32
N ASP A 42 -0.21 3.38 0.24
CA ASP A 42 -0.80 4.49 -0.52
C ASP A 42 0.27 5.42 -1.09
N ASP A 43 1.28 5.78 -0.29
CA ASP A 43 2.45 6.56 -0.75
C ASP A 43 3.24 5.84 -1.85
N ALA A 44 3.46 4.53 -1.72
CA ALA A 44 4.16 3.75 -2.73
C ALA A 44 3.40 3.69 -4.06
N TYR A 45 2.07 3.54 -4.01
CA TYR A 45 1.22 3.57 -5.21
C TYR A 45 1.26 4.95 -5.86
N GLU A 46 1.05 6.00 -5.08
CA GLU A 46 1.03 7.37 -5.58
C GLU A 46 2.37 7.75 -6.21
N ARG A 47 3.49 7.39 -5.57
CA ARG A 47 4.84 7.55 -6.13
C ARG A 47 5.03 6.79 -7.44
N ALA A 48 4.62 5.52 -7.51
CA ALA A 48 4.71 4.74 -8.73
C ALA A 48 3.85 5.31 -9.87
N MET A 49 2.67 5.84 -9.54
CA MET A 49 1.78 6.51 -10.48
C MET A 49 2.39 7.82 -11.01
N GLN A 50 2.97 8.64 -10.13
CA GLN A 50 3.66 9.86 -10.54
C GLN A 50 4.89 9.55 -11.40
N ASP A 51 5.70 8.56 -11.01
CA ASP A 51 6.84 8.09 -11.81
C ASP A 51 6.40 7.61 -13.20
N TRP A 52 5.24 6.95 -13.31
CA TRP A 52 4.68 6.53 -14.59
C TRP A 52 4.19 7.71 -15.45
N LEU A 53 3.44 8.65 -14.86
CA LEU A 53 2.92 9.83 -15.55
C LEU A 53 4.04 10.76 -16.05
N HIS A 54 5.07 10.96 -15.24
CA HIS A 54 6.23 11.79 -15.59
C HIS A 54 7.26 11.07 -16.45
N ARG A 55 7.06 9.79 -16.75
CA ARG A 55 7.95 9.06 -17.64
C ARG A 55 7.75 9.53 -19.07
N GLU A 56 8.58 10.49 -19.49
CA GLU A 56 8.76 10.87 -20.89
C GLU A 56 9.45 9.72 -21.65
N ARG A 57 8.75 8.60 -21.85
CA ARG A 57 9.21 7.51 -22.71
C ARG A 57 8.54 7.67 -24.05
N SER A 58 9.29 8.13 -25.05
CA SER A 58 8.86 8.02 -26.43
C SER A 58 8.99 6.55 -26.84
N TRP A 59 7.87 5.84 -26.91
CA TRP A 59 7.83 4.48 -27.45
C TRP A 59 7.88 4.56 -28.98
N THR A 60 9.01 5.01 -29.50
CA THR A 60 9.24 5.12 -30.94
C THR A 60 10.42 4.24 -31.30
N SER A 61 10.30 3.49 -32.38
CA SER A 61 11.42 2.70 -32.88
C SER A 61 12.47 3.56 -33.60
N ALA A 62 12.27 4.89 -33.69
CA ALA A 62 13.06 5.80 -34.52
C ALA A 62 13.29 5.26 -35.95
N GLY A 63 12.32 4.50 -36.48
CA GLY A 63 12.41 3.84 -37.79
C GLY A 63 13.12 2.48 -37.79
N LYS A 64 13.61 1.97 -36.65
CA LYS A 64 14.18 0.62 -36.54
C LYS A 64 13.09 -0.45 -36.64
N ALA A 65 13.42 -1.55 -37.32
CA ALA A 65 12.53 -2.72 -37.38
C ALA A 65 12.33 -3.31 -35.98
N TYR A 66 11.09 -3.67 -35.65
CA TYR A 66 10.78 -4.32 -34.37
C TYR A 66 11.49 -5.68 -34.25
N PRO A 67 11.87 -6.09 -33.02
CA PRO A 67 12.44 -7.40 -32.80
C PRO A 67 11.51 -8.50 -33.32
N LYS A 68 12.04 -9.41 -34.14
CA LYS A 68 11.28 -10.60 -34.56
C LYS A 68 11.25 -11.59 -33.39
N ARG A 69 10.06 -12.11 -33.08
CA ARG A 69 9.87 -13.14 -32.06
C ARG A 69 10.76 -14.34 -32.40
N GLY A 70 11.83 -14.56 -31.64
CA GLY A 70 12.74 -15.69 -31.83
C GLY A 70 14.23 -15.37 -32.05
N ALA A 71 14.64 -14.10 -32.04
CA ALA A 71 16.07 -13.77 -31.99
C ALA A 71 16.60 -14.03 -30.56
N LYS A 72 17.29 -15.16 -30.37
CA LYS A 72 18.18 -15.39 -29.22
C LYS A 72 19.52 -14.72 -29.45
#